data_AF-A0A7K5WLC1-F1
#
_entry.id   AF-A0A7K5WLC1-F1
#
_cell.length_a   1.000
_cell.length_b   1.000
_cell.length_c   1.000
_cell.angle_alpha   90.00
_cell.angle_beta   90.00
_cell.angle_gamma   90.00
#
_symmetry.space_group_name_H-M   'P 1'
#
loop_
_entity.id
_entity.type
_entity.pdbx_description
1 polymer ?
#
loop_
_entity_poly.entity_id
_entity_poly.type
_entity_poly.pdbx_seq_one_letter_code
_entity_poly.pdbx_strand_id
1 'polypeptide(L)' 'LREIRRYQKSTELLIRKLPFQRLEASEAYLVGLFEDTNLCAIHAKRVTIMPKDIQLARRIRG' A
#
# COMPACT_ATOMS: atom_id res chain seq x y z
N LEU A 1 10.96 -9.58 4.05
CA LEU A 1 9.85 -10.42 4.59
C LEU A 1 9.59 -10.22 6.09
N ARG A 2 10.62 -10.13 6.97
CA ARG A 2 10.41 -9.92 8.43
C ARG A 2 9.60 -8.65 8.75
N GLU A 3 9.90 -7.55 8.07
CA GLU A 3 9.19 -6.27 8.24
C GLU A 3 7.74 -6.33 7.78
N ILE A 4 7.47 -6.89 6.59
CA ILE A 4 6.10 -7.10 6.09
C ILE A 4 5.27 -7.89 7.10
N ARG A 5 5.81 -8.98 7.64
CA ARG A 5 5.14 -9.78 8.68
C ARG A 5 4.91 -9.00 9.98
N ARG A 6 5.85 -8.11 10.36
CA ARG A 6 5.70 -7.24 11.53
C ARG A 6 4.56 -6.24 11.32
N TYR A 7 4.52 -5.57 10.17
CA TYR A 7 3.50 -4.57 9.84
C TYR A 7 2.12 -5.20 9.62
N GLN A 8 2.04 -6.42 9.06
CA GLN A 8 0.76 -7.14 8.94
C GLN A 8 0.21 -7.68 10.27
N LYS A 9 1.06 -7.81 11.30
CA LYS A 9 0.64 -8.25 12.65
C LYS A 9 0.23 -7.07 13.54
N SER A 10 0.66 -5.85 13.21
CA SER A 10 0.35 -4.64 13.97
C SER A 10 -0.82 -3.90 13.34
N THR A 11 -1.62 -3.22 14.17
CA THR A 11 -2.66 -2.27 13.74
C THR A 11 -2.28 -0.83 14.07
N GLU A 12 -1.02 -0.60 14.44
CA GLU A 12 -0.50 0.74 14.70
C GLU A 12 -0.38 1.53 13.39
N LEU A 13 -0.80 2.80 13.45
CA LEU A 13 -0.62 3.74 12.36
C LEU A 13 0.86 3.86 11.99
N LEU A 14 1.15 3.74 10.70
CA LEU A 14 2.51 3.79 10.15
C LEU A 14 3.00 5.24 10.05
N ILE A 15 2.10 6.20 9.93
CA ILE A 15 2.38 7.64 9.95
C ILE A 15 2.25 8.14 11.38
N ARG A 16 3.16 9.04 11.78
CA ARG A 16 3.19 9.63 13.14
C ARG A 16 1.80 10.14 13.53
N LYS A 17 1.30 9.65 14.68
CA LYS A 17 -0.01 10.02 15.23
C LYS A 17 -0.13 11.54 15.36
N LEU A 18 -1.02 12.11 14.56
CA LEU A 18 -1.66 13.41 14.78
C LEU A 18 -3.14 13.14 15.10
N PRO A 19 -3.86 14.03 15.80
CA PRO A 19 -5.17 13.73 16.41
C PRO A 19 -6.34 13.62 15.41
N PHE A 20 -6.11 13.21 14.17
CA PHE A 20 -7.08 13.29 13.08
C PHE A 20 -7.44 11.92 12.50
N GLN A 21 -8.73 11.59 12.58
CA GLN A 21 -9.40 10.43 11.95
C GLN A 21 -9.16 10.30 10.43
N ARG A 22 -8.85 11.43 9.76
CA ARG A 22 -8.53 11.48 8.33
C ARG A 22 -7.23 10.76 7.96
N LEU A 23 -6.27 10.69 8.89
CA LEU A 23 -5.00 10.00 8.64
C LEU A 23 -5.18 8.49 8.61
N GLU A 24 -6.05 7.94 9.46
CA GLU A 24 -6.35 6.50 9.46
C GLU A 24 -6.95 6.04 8.13
N ALA A 25 -7.90 6.83 7.60
CA ALA A 25 -8.49 6.57 6.28
C ALA A 25 -7.45 6.69 5.14
N SER A 26 -6.51 7.62 5.26
CA SER A 26 -5.44 7.80 4.28
C SER A 26 -4.45 6.64 4.29
N GLU A 27 -4.08 6.13 5.46
CA GLU A 27 -3.22 4.95 5.59
C GLU A 27 -3.89 3.69 5.04
N ALA A 28 -5.17 3.45 5.39
CA ALA A 28 -5.92 2.32 4.86
C ALA A 28 -6.00 2.35 3.32
N TYR A 29 -6.23 3.54 2.74
CA TYR A 29 -6.23 3.73 1.30
C TYR A 29 -4.87 3.39 0.67
N LEU A 30 -3.77 3.89 1.27
CA LEU A 30 -2.43 3.66 0.76
C LEU A 30 -2.02 2.18 0.83
N VAL A 31 -2.35 1.50 1.94
CA VAL A 31 -2.10 0.05 2.08
C VAL A 31 -2.81 -0.72 0.97
N GLY A 32 -4.10 -0.48 0.77
CA GLY A 32 -4.86 -1.13 -0.31
C GLY A 32 -4.31 -0.80 -1.69
N LEU A 33 -3.89 0.44 -1.94
CA LEU A 33 -3.27 0.82 -3.21
C LEU A 33 -1.94 0.09 -3.46
N PHE A 34 -1.13 -0.10 -2.41
CA PHE A 34 0.14 -0.84 -2.52
C PHE A 34 -0.07 -2.34 -2.74
N GLU A 35 -1.15 -2.92 -2.22
CA GLU A 35 -1.54 -4.31 -2.53
C GLU A 35 -1.82 -4.48 -4.03
N ASP A 36 -2.63 -3.61 -4.63
CA ASP A 36 -2.91 -3.66 -6.07
C ASP A 36 -1.68 -3.36 -6.94
N THR A 37 -0.85 -2.42 -6.49
CA THR A 37 0.42 -2.09 -7.13
C THR A 37 1.35 -3.31 -7.13
N ASN A 38 1.39 -4.06 -6.03
CA ASN A 38 2.17 -5.28 -5.93
C ASN A 38 1.65 -6.38 -6.87
N LEU A 39 0.32 -6.52 -7.02
CA LEU A 39 -0.27 -7.43 -8.02
C LEU A 39 0.13 -7.04 -9.45
N CYS A 40 0.14 -5.75 -9.78
CA CYS A 40 0.60 -5.25 -11.09
C CYS A 40 2.09 -5.57 -11.34
N ALA A 41 2.94 -5.43 -10.32
CA ALA A 41 4.36 -5.77 -10.42
C ALA A 41 4.58 -7.28 -10.67
N ILE A 42 3.86 -8.13 -9.92
CA ILE A 42 3.90 -9.60 -10.05
C ILE A 42 3.39 -10.03 -11.42
N HIS A 43 2.30 -9.43 -11.91
CA HIS A 43 1.77 -9.69 -13.24
C HIS A 43 2.83 -9.46 -14.35
N ALA A 44 3.68 -8.44 -14.16
CA ALA A 44 4.80 -8.13 -15.04
C ALA A 44 6.10 -8.91 -14.72
N LYS A 45 6.02 -9.99 -13.94
CA LYS A 45 7.16 -10.83 -13.50
C LYS A 45 8.26 -10.06 -12.75
N ARG A 46 7.89 -8.99 -12.04
CA ARG A 46 8.80 -8.19 -11.21
C ARG A 46 8.47 -8.35 -9.73
N VAL A 47 9.49 -8.22 -8.89
CA VAL A 47 9.36 -8.21 -7.41
C VAL A 47 9.42 -6.78 -6.85
N THR A 48 9.88 -5.81 -7.66
CA THR A 48 9.98 -4.40 -7.28
C THR A 48 8.84 -3.61 -7.91
N ILE A 49 8.05 -2.93 -7.07
CA ILE A 49 7.02 -1.98 -7.50
C ILE A 49 7.67 -0.76 -8.18
N MET A 50 7.02 -0.25 -9.22
CA MET A 50 7.47 0.90 -10.00
C MET A 50 6.33 1.93 -10.14
N PRO A 51 6.62 3.20 -10.46
CA PRO A 51 5.58 4.22 -10.63
C PRO A 51 4.49 3.84 -11.64
N LYS A 52 4.84 3.10 -12.70
CA LYS A 52 3.89 2.57 -13.70
C LYS A 52 2.86 1.60 -13.11
N ASP A 53 3.23 0.85 -12.06
CA ASP A 53 2.34 -0.09 -11.39
C ASP A 53 1.28 0.66 -10.57
N ILE A 54 1.70 1.75 -9.91
CA ILE A 54 0.80 2.63 -9.16
C ILE A 54 -0.17 3.33 -10.12
N GLN A 55 0.35 3.84 -11.24
CA GLN A 55 -0.48 4.48 -12.27
C GLN A 55 -1.51 3.49 -12.83
N LEU A 56 -1.11 2.25 -13.10
CA LEU A 56 -2.01 1.21 -13.58
C LEU A 56 -3.06 0.84 -12.52
N ALA A 57 -2.65 0.59 -11.27
CA ALA A 57 -3.55 0.27 -10.17
C ALA A 57 -4.59 1.39 -9.94
N ARG A 58 -4.17 2.66 -9.93
CA ARG A 58 -5.07 3.80 -9.83
C ARG A 58 -6.04 3.88 -11.01
N ARG A 59 -5.55 3.65 -12.23
CA ARG A 59 -6.38 3.65 -13.44
C ARG A 59 -7.44 2.55 -13.44
N ILE A 60 -7.14 1.39 -12.85
CA ILE A 60 -8.08 0.27 -12.72
C ILE A 60 -9.13 0.56 -11.64
N ARG A 61 -8.75 1.23 -10.54
CA ARG A 61 -9.67 1.58 -9.45
C ARG A 61 -10.75 2.60 -9.82
N GLY A 62 -10.52 3.46 -10.82
CA GLY A 62 -11.40 4.57 -11.21
C GLY A 62 -10.93 5.91 -10.66
#